data_AF-A0A846TNA4-F1
#
_entry.id   AF-A0A846TNA4-F1
#
_cell.length_a   1.000
_cell.length_b   1.000
_cell.length_c   1.000
_cell.angle_alpha   90.00
_cell.angle_beta   90.00
_cell.angle_gamma   90.00
#
_symmetry.space_group_name_H-M   'P 1'
#
loop_
_entity.id
_entity.type
_entity.pdbx_description
1 polymer ?
#
loop_
_entity_poly.entity_id
_entity_poly.type
_entity_poly.pdbx_seq_one_letter_code
_entity_poly.pdbx_strand_id
1 'polypeptide(L)'
;MNSSAGQPVKFPDVGSVSAWRARIQFRDAHGDLVAMADGPLQRSLHGVREVFQHCLVYAMATMESSQDAGGNDLAVGYMAITTGDYALWFDIFDRRRRFKRWLTTKESWDAAVDAVLRAASSELMALLRGMSMAMISDTEGLMIRPVSGPEGVQSRVELSVPGQQPARLSSALWEWCSDPLGSNAVRDMFAVLLAQDVASVDVLLYPGTEHELRVRLDASPSFVEFVRGENPTSGARP
;
A
#
# COMPACT_ATOMS: atom_id res chain seq x y z
N MET A 1 -1.99 28.79 8.09
CA MET A 1 -2.85 28.20 9.13
C MET A 1 -2.20 26.89 9.54
N ASN A 2 -2.15 26.63 10.85
CA ASN A 2 -1.20 25.75 11.52
C ASN A 2 -1.20 24.30 11.00
N SER A 3 -0.06 23.87 10.47
CA SER A 3 0.29 22.44 10.39
C SER A 3 0.49 21.92 11.81
N SER A 4 -0.57 21.38 12.40
CA SER A 4 -0.43 20.48 13.54
C SER A 4 0.32 19.24 13.03
N ALA A 5 1.64 19.24 13.19
CA ALA A 5 2.42 18.02 13.18
C ALA A 5 1.79 17.08 14.21
N GLY A 6 1.04 16.08 13.73
CA GLY A 6 0.38 15.11 14.59
C GLY A 6 1.44 14.47 15.49
N GLN A 7 1.15 14.37 16.79
CA GLN A 7 2.02 13.64 17.70
C GLN A 7 2.31 12.24 17.11
N PRO A 8 3.55 11.75 17.17
CA PRO A 8 3.89 10.43 16.67
C PRO A 8 3.02 9.40 17.39
N VAL A 9 2.13 8.75 16.64
CA VAL A 9 1.25 7.73 17.20
C VAL A 9 2.11 6.54 17.58
N LYS A 10 2.05 6.19 18.87
CA LYS A 10 2.73 5.02 19.39
C LYS A 10 2.01 3.78 18.89
N PHE A 11 2.57 3.15 17.87
CA PHE A 11 2.10 1.85 17.42
C PHE A 11 2.12 0.86 18.60
N PRO A 12 1.14 -0.06 18.69
CA PRO A 12 1.21 -1.15 19.64
C PRO A 12 2.55 -1.87 19.53
N ASP A 13 3.07 -2.33 20.66
CA ASP A 13 4.25 -3.18 20.67
C ASP A 13 3.87 -4.53 20.06
N VAL A 14 4.14 -4.66 18.76
CA VAL A 14 3.84 -5.87 17.98
C VAL A 14 4.87 -6.98 18.21
N GLY A 15 5.81 -6.79 19.15
CA GLY A 15 6.82 -7.80 19.53
C GLY A 15 7.85 -8.10 18.43
N SER A 16 7.79 -7.39 17.30
CA SER A 16 8.68 -7.55 16.17
C SER A 16 9.32 -6.22 15.80
N VAL A 17 10.65 -6.22 15.80
CA VAL A 17 11.49 -5.06 15.43
C VAL A 17 11.47 -4.85 13.92
N SER A 18 11.23 -5.91 13.15
CA SER A 18 11.17 -5.88 11.69
C SER A 18 9.80 -5.54 11.13
N ALA A 19 8.75 -5.46 11.95
CA ALA A 19 7.41 -5.20 11.45
C ALA A 19 7.27 -3.79 10.86
N TRP A 20 6.91 -3.72 9.57
CA TRP A 20 6.53 -2.48 8.92
C TRP A 20 5.12 -2.05 9.32
N ARG A 21 4.89 -0.74 9.40
CA ARG A 21 3.70 -0.16 10.06
C ARG A 21 3.00 0.83 9.13
N ALA A 22 1.68 0.72 9.06
CA ALA A 22 0.80 1.64 8.34
C ALA A 22 -0.39 2.01 9.21
N ARG A 23 -1.06 3.11 8.88
CA ARG A 23 -2.39 3.45 9.40
C ARG A 23 -3.34 3.66 8.25
N ILE A 24 -4.58 3.26 8.47
CA ILE A 24 -5.68 3.55 7.58
C ILE A 24 -6.75 4.27 8.37
N GLN A 25 -7.17 5.43 7.87
CA GLN A 25 -8.21 6.25 8.46
C GLN A 25 -9.38 6.39 7.50
N PHE A 26 -10.59 6.26 8.03
CA PHE A 26 -11.83 6.45 7.28
C PHE A 26 -12.47 7.76 7.70
N ARG A 27 -12.81 8.61 6.74
CA ARG A 27 -13.37 9.94 7.01
C ARG A 27 -14.69 10.17 6.31
N ASP A 28 -15.58 10.89 6.98
CA ASP A 28 -16.83 11.37 6.40
C ASP A 28 -16.60 12.61 5.52
N ALA A 29 -17.70 13.18 5.00
CA ALA A 29 -17.67 14.39 4.18
C ALA A 29 -17.18 15.65 4.94
N HIS A 30 -17.27 15.66 6.27
CA HIS A 30 -16.78 16.74 7.12
C HIS A 30 -15.31 16.56 7.52
N GLY A 31 -14.73 15.39 7.24
CA GLY A 31 -13.36 15.03 7.58
C GLY A 31 -13.21 14.36 8.94
N ASP A 32 -14.31 14.03 9.61
CA ASP A 32 -14.33 13.33 10.89
C ASP A 32 -14.11 11.82 10.72
N LEU A 33 -13.52 11.16 11.72
CA LEU A 33 -13.25 9.73 11.65
C LEU A 33 -14.54 8.91 11.80
N VAL A 34 -14.69 7.86 10.98
CA VAL A 34 -15.94 7.09 10.86
C VAL A 34 -15.73 5.64 11.28
N ALA A 35 -16.63 5.14 12.13
CA ALA A 35 -16.69 3.72 12.48
C ALA A 35 -17.00 2.87 11.25
N MET A 36 -16.31 1.75 11.08
CA MET A 36 -16.52 0.86 9.94
C MET A 36 -17.19 -0.43 10.40
N ALA A 37 -18.19 -0.89 9.65
CA ALA A 37 -18.75 -2.21 9.86
C ALA A 37 -17.71 -3.31 9.58
N ASP A 38 -17.76 -4.40 10.33
CA ASP A 38 -16.75 -5.46 10.28
C ASP A 38 -16.58 -6.05 8.87
N GLY A 39 -17.67 -6.23 8.11
CA GLY A 39 -17.63 -6.82 6.77
C GLY A 39 -16.76 -6.05 5.77
N PRO A 40 -17.10 -4.78 5.46
CA PRO A 40 -16.27 -3.92 4.60
C PRO A 40 -14.84 -3.74 5.12
N LEU A 41 -14.66 -3.65 6.44
CA LEU A 41 -13.33 -3.57 7.05
C LEU A 41 -12.50 -4.82 6.77
N GLN A 42 -13.02 -6.02 7.06
CA GLN A 42 -12.30 -7.27 6.81
C GLN A 42 -11.93 -7.42 5.33
N ARG A 43 -12.84 -7.07 4.42
CA ARG A 43 -12.59 -7.11 2.98
C ARG A 43 -11.47 -6.15 2.56
N SER A 44 -11.47 -4.94 3.09
CA SER A 44 -10.38 -3.97 2.89
C SER A 44 -9.04 -4.46 3.41
N LEU A 45 -9.00 -4.98 4.63
CA LEU A 45 -7.77 -5.52 5.21
C LEU A 45 -7.24 -6.73 4.43
N HIS A 46 -8.13 -7.57 3.92
CA HIS A 46 -7.75 -8.68 3.04
C HIS A 46 -7.12 -8.17 1.74
N GLY A 47 -7.77 -7.23 1.04
CA GLY A 47 -7.21 -6.66 -0.19
C GLY A 47 -5.88 -5.95 0.04
N VAL A 48 -5.74 -5.17 1.12
CA VAL A 48 -4.45 -4.56 1.52
C VAL A 48 -3.36 -5.62 1.68
N ARG A 49 -3.68 -6.72 2.37
CA ARG A 49 -2.74 -7.84 2.56
C ARG A 49 -2.30 -8.44 1.22
N GLU A 50 -3.24 -8.75 0.33
CA GLU A 50 -2.94 -9.38 -0.96
C GLU A 50 -2.04 -8.47 -1.82
N VAL A 51 -2.39 -7.19 -1.93
CA VAL A 51 -1.60 -6.20 -2.68
C VAL A 51 -0.20 -6.06 -2.07
N PHE A 52 -0.08 -5.96 -0.74
CA PHE A 52 1.23 -5.83 -0.09
C PHE A 52 2.08 -7.09 -0.25
N GLN A 53 1.47 -8.28 -0.19
CA GLN A 53 2.16 -9.54 -0.45
C GLN A 53 2.76 -9.58 -1.86
N HIS A 54 2.06 -9.08 -2.88
CA HIS A 54 2.60 -8.97 -4.24
C HIS A 54 3.71 -7.92 -4.36
N CYS A 55 3.60 -6.80 -3.64
CA CYS A 55 4.70 -5.83 -3.53
C CYS A 55 5.96 -6.49 -2.94
N LEU A 56 5.81 -7.36 -1.94
CA LEU A 56 6.92 -8.10 -1.33
C LEU A 56 7.55 -9.12 -2.28
N VAL A 57 6.73 -9.93 -2.95
CA VAL A 57 7.21 -10.91 -3.95
C VAL A 57 8.12 -10.23 -4.98
N TYR A 58 7.70 -9.07 -5.47
CA TYR A 58 8.51 -8.29 -6.40
C TYR A 58 9.77 -7.71 -5.74
N ALA A 59 9.65 -7.12 -4.53
CA ALA A 59 10.80 -6.57 -3.81
C ALA A 59 11.91 -7.62 -3.61
N MET A 60 11.55 -8.85 -3.21
CA MET A 60 12.55 -9.92 -3.03
C MET A 60 13.15 -10.41 -4.34
N ALA A 61 12.38 -10.42 -5.44
CA ALA A 61 12.90 -10.83 -6.75
C ALA A 61 14.03 -9.91 -7.23
N THR A 62 13.88 -8.60 -6.97
CA THR A 62 14.86 -7.58 -7.40
C THR A 62 16.04 -7.41 -6.46
N MET A 63 15.91 -7.86 -5.21
CA MET A 63 16.97 -7.82 -4.21
C MET A 63 17.67 -9.17 -4.20
N GLU A 64 18.71 -9.35 -5.04
CA GLU A 64 19.50 -10.59 -5.19
C GLU A 64 19.96 -11.22 -3.86
N SER A 65 20.09 -10.42 -2.80
CA SER A 65 20.50 -10.83 -1.44
C SER A 65 19.38 -11.31 -0.52
N SER A 66 18.11 -11.17 -0.90
CA SER A 66 16.95 -11.38 -0.02
C SER A 66 16.31 -12.76 -0.12
N GLN A 67 17.01 -13.74 -0.72
CA GLN A 67 16.49 -15.11 -0.97
C GLN A 67 16.03 -15.87 0.29
N ASP A 68 16.42 -15.41 1.49
CA ASP A 68 16.02 -16.03 2.75
C ASP A 68 14.65 -15.52 3.27
N ALA A 69 14.11 -14.44 2.72
CA ALA A 69 12.76 -13.93 2.98
C ALA A 69 11.81 -14.42 1.86
N GLY A 70 10.61 -14.88 2.23
CA GLY A 70 9.59 -15.35 1.28
C GLY A 70 8.30 -14.53 1.38
N GLY A 71 7.62 -14.29 0.25
CA GLY A 71 6.42 -13.46 0.20
C GLY A 71 5.21 -14.11 0.87
N ASN A 72 5.14 -15.43 0.85
CA ASN A 72 4.11 -16.21 1.56
C ASN A 72 4.33 -16.26 3.07
N ASP A 73 5.41 -15.66 3.57
CA ASP A 73 5.81 -15.68 4.98
C ASP A 73 5.45 -14.37 5.70
N LEU A 74 4.56 -13.60 5.08
CA LEU A 74 4.02 -12.35 5.60
C LEU A 74 2.97 -12.62 6.69
N ALA A 75 3.29 -12.27 7.92
CA ALA A 75 2.33 -12.05 8.98
C ALA A 75 1.72 -10.65 8.80
N VAL A 76 0.40 -10.57 8.75
CA VAL A 76 -0.32 -9.29 8.75
C VAL A 76 -1.22 -9.24 9.96
N GLY A 77 -1.18 -8.13 10.67
CA GLY A 77 -2.16 -7.84 11.70
C GLY A 77 -2.63 -6.40 11.62
N TYR A 78 -3.76 -6.15 12.28
CA TYR A 78 -4.33 -4.83 12.40
C TYR A 78 -4.98 -4.66 13.77
N MET A 79 -5.13 -3.42 14.20
CA MET A 79 -5.78 -3.06 15.46
C MET A 79 -6.41 -1.68 15.33
N ALA A 80 -7.63 -1.51 15.83
CA ALA A 80 -8.22 -0.18 15.97
C ALA A 80 -7.44 0.61 17.03
N ILE A 81 -6.92 1.78 16.65
CA ILE A 81 -6.34 2.74 17.60
C ILE A 81 -7.48 3.51 18.24
N THR A 82 -8.36 4.05 17.40
CA THR A 82 -9.60 4.72 17.78
C THR A 82 -10.69 4.43 16.74
N THR A 83 -11.86 5.04 16.89
CA THR A 83 -12.94 4.92 15.90
C THR A 83 -12.45 5.42 14.54
N GLY A 84 -12.55 4.59 13.52
CA GLY A 84 -12.18 4.96 12.15
C GLY A 84 -10.68 5.10 11.89
N ASP A 85 -9.81 4.70 12.82
CA ASP A 85 -8.35 4.79 12.71
C ASP A 85 -7.71 3.48 13.13
N TYR A 86 -7.11 2.80 12.16
CA TYR A 86 -6.61 1.44 12.30
C TYR A 86 -5.11 1.41 12.04
N ALA A 87 -4.35 0.82 12.97
CA ALA A 87 -2.96 0.44 12.74
C ALA A 87 -2.93 -0.89 11.99
N LEU A 88 -2.01 -1.01 11.04
CA LEU A 88 -1.65 -2.25 10.38
C LEU A 88 -0.17 -2.51 10.56
N TRP A 89 0.20 -3.77 10.68
CA TRP A 89 1.59 -4.18 10.68
C TRP A 89 1.81 -5.42 9.82
N PHE A 90 3.00 -5.46 9.24
CA PHE A 90 3.43 -6.47 8.28
C PHE A 90 4.79 -6.98 8.71
N ASP A 91 4.92 -8.27 8.97
CA ASP A 91 6.16 -8.87 9.45
C ASP A 91 6.50 -10.14 8.66
N ILE A 92 7.78 -10.44 8.49
CA ILE A 92 8.23 -11.63 7.77
C ILE A 92 8.72 -12.68 8.78
N PHE A 93 8.15 -13.87 8.74
CA PHE A 93 8.57 -14.96 9.63
C PHE A 93 10.02 -15.38 9.35
N ASP A 94 10.87 -15.45 10.39
CA ASP A 94 12.21 -16.03 10.30
C ASP A 94 12.12 -17.56 10.10
N ARG A 95 12.14 -18.00 8.84
CA ARG A 95 12.16 -19.41 8.45
C ARG A 95 13.56 -19.94 8.13
N ARG A 96 14.62 -19.18 8.43
CA ARG A 96 15.98 -19.65 8.19
C ARG A 96 16.19 -20.97 8.91
N ARG A 97 16.68 -21.97 8.19
CA ARG A 97 17.06 -23.26 8.78
C ARG A 97 18.07 -23.02 9.90
N ARG A 98 18.09 -23.90 10.90
CA ARG A 98 19.03 -23.81 12.04
C ARG A 98 20.47 -23.57 11.59
N PHE A 99 20.94 -24.27 10.57
CA PHE A 99 22.29 -24.07 10.01
C PHE A 99 22.50 -22.66 9.42
N LYS A 100 21.55 -22.12 8.65
CA LYS A 100 21.64 -20.75 8.12
C LYS A 100 21.60 -19.69 9.22
N ARG A 101 20.83 -19.91 10.30
CA ARG A 101 20.83 -19.00 11.47
C ARG A 101 22.19 -18.90 12.15
N TRP A 102 23.06 -19.89 12.00
CA TRP A 102 24.43 -19.84 12.51
C TRP A 102 25.35 -19.02 11.59
N LEU A 103 25.07 -18.98 10.29
CA LEU A 103 25.88 -18.28 9.29
C LEU A 103 25.44 -16.82 9.10
N THR A 104 24.15 -16.55 9.21
CA THR A 104 23.57 -15.21 9.07
C THR A 104 23.22 -14.69 10.46
N THR A 105 23.88 -13.62 10.90
CA THR A 105 23.57 -12.99 12.19
C THR A 105 22.12 -12.48 12.23
N LYS A 106 21.60 -12.24 13.44
CA LYS A 106 20.28 -11.63 13.60
C LYS A 106 20.23 -10.23 12.96
N GLU A 107 21.26 -9.43 13.19
CA GLU A 107 21.36 -8.06 12.66
C GLU A 107 21.33 -8.02 11.13
N SER A 108 22.06 -8.91 10.45
CA SER A 108 22.04 -8.98 8.99
C SER A 108 20.69 -9.42 8.44
N TRP A 109 19.99 -10.32 9.15
CA TRP A 109 18.63 -10.72 8.78
C TRP A 109 17.63 -9.59 8.95
N ASP A 110 17.64 -8.93 10.11
CA ASP A 110 16.74 -7.81 10.42
C ASP A 110 16.94 -6.68 9.39
N ALA A 111 18.19 -6.39 9.00
CA ALA A 111 18.50 -5.42 7.95
C ALA A 111 17.98 -5.82 6.57
N ALA A 112 18.07 -7.10 6.21
CA ALA A 112 17.54 -7.61 4.93
C ALA A 112 16.00 -7.52 4.90
N VAL A 113 15.33 -7.92 5.98
CA VAL A 113 13.86 -7.82 6.09
C VAL A 113 13.41 -6.36 6.04
N ASP A 114 14.08 -5.46 6.76
CA ASP A 114 13.77 -4.02 6.71
C ASP A 114 13.90 -3.47 5.29
N ALA A 115 14.97 -3.84 4.57
CA ALA A 115 15.17 -3.38 3.21
C ALA A 115 14.08 -3.89 2.23
N VAL A 116 13.67 -5.16 2.37
CA VAL A 116 12.56 -5.75 1.59
C VAL A 116 11.24 -5.05 1.88
N LEU A 117 10.91 -4.82 3.16
CA LEU A 117 9.68 -4.14 3.54
C LEU A 117 9.65 -2.70 3.06
N ARG A 118 10.78 -1.97 3.10
CA ARG A 118 10.87 -0.61 2.54
C ARG A 118 10.66 -0.59 1.03
N ALA A 119 11.24 -1.56 0.31
CA ALA A 119 11.04 -1.68 -1.13
C ALA A 119 9.56 -1.96 -1.45
N ALA A 120 8.93 -2.94 -0.78
CA ALA A 120 7.51 -3.24 -0.96
C ALA A 120 6.60 -2.05 -0.63
N SER A 121 6.93 -1.29 0.42
CA SER A 121 6.19 -0.07 0.78
C SER A 121 6.26 1.01 -0.31
N SER A 122 7.42 1.12 -0.97
CA SER A 122 7.61 2.06 -2.07
C SER A 122 6.76 1.68 -3.29
N GLU A 123 6.66 0.38 -3.60
CA GLU A 123 5.75 -0.13 -4.63
C GLU A 123 4.29 0.17 -4.29
N LEU A 124 3.85 -0.14 -3.06
CA LEU A 124 2.49 0.14 -2.61
C LEU A 124 2.18 1.64 -2.71
N MET A 125 3.09 2.52 -2.28
CA MET A 125 2.90 3.97 -2.44
C MET A 125 2.75 4.40 -3.88
N ALA A 126 3.57 3.86 -4.78
CA ALA A 126 3.48 4.17 -6.20
C ALA A 126 2.13 3.71 -6.78
N LEU A 127 1.65 2.53 -6.40
CA LEU A 127 0.34 2.02 -6.78
C LEU A 127 -0.79 2.90 -6.24
N LEU A 128 -0.79 3.21 -4.94
CA LEU A 128 -1.80 4.05 -4.30
C LEU A 128 -1.86 5.45 -4.93
N ARG A 129 -0.71 6.04 -5.24
CA ARG A 129 -0.62 7.32 -5.97
C ARG A 129 -1.20 7.19 -7.38
N GLY A 130 -0.80 6.16 -8.12
CA GLY A 130 -1.32 5.88 -9.46
C GLY A 130 -2.85 5.75 -9.46
N MET A 131 -3.41 5.01 -8.50
CA MET A 131 -4.85 4.86 -8.32
C MET A 131 -5.52 6.19 -7.94
N SER A 132 -4.99 6.90 -6.95
CA SER A 132 -5.49 8.21 -6.53
C SER A 132 -5.55 9.17 -7.72
N MET A 133 -4.49 9.22 -8.52
CA MET A 133 -4.40 10.10 -9.67
C MET A 133 -5.33 9.70 -10.83
N ALA A 134 -5.41 8.39 -11.14
CA ALA A 134 -6.31 7.88 -12.17
C ALA A 134 -7.79 8.15 -11.86
N MET A 135 -8.16 8.23 -10.57
CA MET A 135 -9.54 8.36 -10.14
C MET A 135 -9.97 9.78 -9.76
N ILE A 136 -9.01 10.68 -9.49
CA ILE A 136 -9.29 12.06 -9.07
C ILE A 136 -9.45 13.02 -10.26
N SER A 137 -8.96 12.72 -11.46
CA SER A 137 -8.95 13.73 -12.53
C SER A 137 -8.85 13.18 -13.94
N ASP A 138 -9.52 13.88 -14.87
CA ASP A 138 -9.11 14.13 -16.26
C ASP A 138 -7.72 14.81 -16.30
N THR A 139 -6.73 14.22 -15.66
CA THR A 139 -5.41 14.84 -15.48
C THR A 139 -4.67 14.79 -16.81
N GLU A 140 -4.77 15.87 -17.59
CA GLU A 140 -3.90 16.17 -18.73
C GLU A 140 -2.40 16.14 -18.35
N GLY A 141 -2.06 16.08 -17.06
CA GLY A 141 -0.70 16.05 -16.53
C GLY A 141 -0.17 14.70 -16.01
N LEU A 142 -0.97 13.61 -16.00
CA LEU A 142 -0.44 12.29 -15.60
C LEU A 142 0.33 11.66 -16.75
N MET A 143 1.66 11.59 -16.60
CA MET A 143 2.51 10.86 -17.53
C MET A 143 2.86 9.48 -16.96
N ILE A 144 2.48 8.44 -17.70
CA ILE A 144 2.86 7.05 -17.44
C ILE A 144 3.86 6.65 -18.53
N ARG A 145 5.07 6.27 -18.15
CA ARG A 145 6.07 5.81 -19.12
C ARG A 145 6.89 4.63 -18.59
N PRO A 146 7.27 3.69 -19.47
CA PRO A 146 8.25 2.68 -19.10
C PRO A 146 9.62 3.34 -18.89
N VAL A 147 10.33 2.91 -17.85
CA VAL A 147 11.71 3.35 -17.56
C VAL A 147 12.60 2.16 -17.23
N SER A 148 13.91 2.36 -17.33
CA SER A 148 14.87 1.35 -16.90
C SER A 148 14.84 1.23 -15.38
N GLY A 149 14.64 0.00 -14.91
CA GLY A 149 14.88 -0.37 -13.53
C GLY A 149 16.23 -1.06 -13.36
N PRO A 150 16.55 -1.48 -12.12
CA PRO A 150 17.78 -2.23 -11.83
C PRO A 150 17.90 -3.52 -12.66
N GLU A 151 16.79 -4.08 -13.13
CA GLU A 151 16.71 -5.32 -13.91
C GLU A 151 16.71 -5.10 -15.44
N GLY A 152 16.80 -3.85 -15.91
CA GLY A 152 16.85 -3.52 -17.34
C GLY A 152 15.77 -2.55 -17.83
N VAL A 153 15.80 -2.26 -19.13
CA VAL A 153 14.89 -1.33 -19.81
C VAL A 153 13.47 -1.91 -19.83
N GLN A 154 12.45 -1.14 -19.43
CA GLN A 154 11.03 -1.54 -19.26
C GLN A 154 10.68 -2.37 -18.01
N SER A 155 11.58 -2.54 -17.04
CA SER A 155 11.25 -3.22 -15.77
C SER A 155 10.43 -2.37 -14.78
N ARG A 156 10.17 -1.10 -15.12
CA ARG A 156 9.46 -0.15 -14.27
C ARG A 156 8.50 0.73 -15.06
N VAL A 157 7.44 1.16 -14.39
CA VAL A 157 6.52 2.22 -14.80
C VAL A 157 6.78 3.44 -13.92
N GLU A 158 7.05 4.59 -14.54
CA GLU A 158 7.15 5.86 -13.84
C GLU A 158 5.84 6.65 -14.01
N LEU A 159 5.29 7.07 -12.88
CA LEU A 159 4.10 7.90 -12.75
C LEU A 159 4.55 9.30 -12.35
N SER A 160 4.30 10.29 -13.21
CA SER A 160 4.71 11.68 -12.96
C SER A 160 3.52 12.63 -13.02
N VAL A 161 3.50 13.56 -12.05
CA VAL A 161 2.55 14.67 -11.97
C VAL A 161 3.34 15.96 -11.78
N PRO A 162 2.97 17.07 -12.45
CA PRO A 162 3.57 18.37 -12.19
C PRO A 162 3.59 18.72 -10.69
N GLY A 163 4.78 19.06 -10.17
CA GLY A 163 4.95 19.48 -8.77
C GLY A 163 5.08 18.36 -7.74
N GLN A 164 5.01 17.08 -8.14
CA GLN A 164 5.25 15.94 -7.25
C GLN A 164 6.50 15.14 -7.66
N GLN A 165 7.10 14.45 -6.69
CA GLN A 165 8.17 13.51 -7.02
C GLN A 165 7.60 12.32 -7.80
N PRO A 166 8.25 11.91 -8.91
CA PRO A 166 7.83 10.75 -9.67
C PRO A 166 7.76 9.51 -8.78
N ALA A 167 6.68 8.75 -8.91
CA ALA A 167 6.55 7.45 -8.29
C ALA A 167 6.94 6.37 -9.31
N ARG A 168 7.70 5.37 -8.90
CA ARG A 168 8.11 4.27 -9.77
C ARG A 168 7.54 2.98 -9.25
N LEU A 169 6.84 2.25 -10.12
CA LEU A 169 6.24 0.96 -9.84
C LEU A 169 6.92 -0.10 -10.71
N SER A 170 6.97 -1.34 -10.25
CA SER A 170 7.23 -2.51 -11.08
C SER A 170 6.27 -2.61 -12.26
N SER A 171 6.77 -2.90 -13.46
CA SER A 171 5.90 -3.21 -14.61
C SER A 171 5.11 -4.50 -14.39
N ALA A 172 5.71 -5.53 -13.80
CA ALA A 172 5.02 -6.78 -13.48
C ALA A 172 3.90 -6.58 -12.45
N LEU A 173 4.12 -5.74 -11.44
CA LEU A 173 3.07 -5.40 -10.47
C LEU A 173 1.94 -4.59 -11.12
N TRP A 174 2.27 -3.66 -12.02
CA TRP A 174 1.31 -2.89 -12.79
C TRP A 174 0.42 -3.77 -13.68
N GLU A 175 1.05 -4.71 -14.40
CA GLU A 175 0.35 -5.71 -15.22
C GLU A 175 -0.56 -6.59 -14.35
N TRP A 176 -0.05 -7.12 -13.25
CA TRP A 176 -0.86 -7.93 -12.32
C TRP A 176 -2.07 -7.17 -11.77
N CYS A 177 -1.93 -5.88 -11.43
CA CYS A 177 -3.05 -5.05 -10.96
C CYS A 177 -4.15 -4.88 -12.02
N SER A 178 -3.80 -5.05 -13.30
CA SER A 178 -4.73 -4.96 -14.44
C SER A 178 -5.41 -6.30 -14.74
N ASP A 179 -4.85 -7.41 -14.27
CA ASP A 179 -5.43 -8.75 -14.42
C ASP A 179 -6.61 -8.97 -13.44
N PRO A 180 -7.52 -9.93 -13.71
CA PRO A 180 -8.72 -10.12 -12.90
C PRO A 180 -8.45 -10.35 -11.40
N LEU A 181 -7.40 -11.10 -11.06
CA LEU A 181 -7.04 -11.38 -9.67
C LEU A 181 -6.52 -10.13 -8.96
N GLY A 182 -5.57 -9.41 -9.57
CA GLY A 182 -5.02 -8.20 -8.97
C GLY A 182 -6.04 -7.06 -8.92
N SER A 183 -6.86 -6.91 -9.97
CA SER A 183 -7.95 -5.93 -9.98
C SER A 183 -8.92 -6.18 -8.82
N ASN A 184 -9.29 -7.44 -8.55
CA ASN A 184 -10.14 -7.77 -7.41
C ASN A 184 -9.46 -7.46 -6.06
N ALA A 185 -8.17 -7.77 -5.90
CA ALA A 185 -7.43 -7.42 -4.68
C ALA A 185 -7.37 -5.89 -4.46
N VAL A 186 -7.15 -5.12 -5.52
CA VAL A 186 -7.15 -3.65 -5.48
C VAL A 186 -8.54 -3.10 -5.15
N ARG A 187 -9.62 -3.68 -5.70
CA ARG A 187 -10.99 -3.29 -5.32
C ARG A 187 -11.27 -3.60 -3.86
N ASP A 188 -10.90 -4.80 -3.42
CA ASP A 188 -11.10 -5.25 -2.06
C ASP A 188 -10.40 -4.31 -1.09
N MET A 189 -9.15 -3.90 -1.37
CA MET A 189 -8.38 -2.94 -0.59
C MET A 189 -9.16 -1.66 -0.26
N PHE A 190 -10.09 -1.24 -1.13
CA PHE A 190 -10.90 -0.05 -0.96
C PHE A 190 -12.39 -0.31 -0.69
N ALA A 191 -12.77 -1.54 -0.33
CA ALA A 191 -14.16 -1.92 -0.08
C ALA A 191 -14.88 -1.04 0.96
N VAL A 192 -14.13 -0.40 1.86
CA VAL A 192 -14.62 0.57 2.85
C VAL A 192 -15.27 1.81 2.24
N LEU A 193 -14.89 2.19 1.01
CA LEU A 193 -15.51 3.32 0.29
C LEU A 193 -16.93 3.01 -0.19
N LEU A 194 -17.40 1.77 -0.07
CA LEU A 194 -18.77 1.40 -0.37
C LEU A 194 -19.73 1.73 0.78
N ALA A 195 -19.21 2.04 1.98
CA ALA A 195 -20.02 2.44 3.11
C ALA A 195 -20.54 3.89 2.93
N GLN A 196 -21.81 4.13 3.25
CA GLN A 196 -22.48 5.40 2.99
C GLN A 196 -21.83 6.60 3.69
N ASP A 197 -21.27 6.38 4.88
CA ASP A 197 -20.71 7.44 5.71
C ASP A 197 -19.23 7.72 5.41
N VAL A 198 -18.61 7.00 4.47
CA VAL A 198 -17.18 7.19 4.13
C VAL A 198 -17.03 7.98 2.85
N ALA A 199 -16.50 9.20 3.00
CA ALA A 199 -16.18 10.07 1.88
C ALA A 199 -14.71 9.96 1.44
N SER A 200 -13.80 9.53 2.32
CA SER A 200 -12.40 9.32 1.96
C SER A 200 -11.68 8.32 2.86
N VAL A 201 -10.60 7.74 2.33
CA VAL A 201 -9.65 6.89 3.04
C VAL A 201 -8.29 7.55 2.99
N ASP A 202 -7.67 7.74 4.15
CA ASP A 202 -6.26 8.10 4.22
C ASP A 202 -5.42 6.88 4.55
N VAL A 203 -4.40 6.64 3.73
CA VAL A 203 -3.36 5.63 3.98
C VAL A 203 -2.09 6.37 4.40
N LEU A 204 -1.67 6.14 5.64
CA LEU A 204 -0.50 6.75 6.26
C LEU A 204 0.57 5.67 6.39
N LEU A 205 1.68 5.84 5.69
CA LEU A 205 2.78 4.89 5.68
C LEU A 205 3.96 5.40 6.50
N TYR A 206 4.54 4.50 7.28
CA TYR A 206 5.72 4.77 8.12
C TYR A 206 6.87 3.88 7.63
N PRO A 207 7.62 4.30 6.58
CA PRO A 207 8.69 3.51 5.98
C PRO A 207 9.95 3.47 6.86
N GLY A 208 9.81 3.40 8.19
CA GLY A 208 10.92 3.35 9.14
C GLY A 208 11.69 4.67 9.29
N THR A 209 11.01 5.82 9.06
CA THR A 209 11.53 7.18 9.29
C THR A 209 10.48 8.00 10.05
N GLU A 210 10.86 9.17 10.60
CA GLU A 210 9.90 10.09 11.25
C GLU A 210 8.96 10.80 10.27
N HIS A 211 9.13 10.59 8.95
CA HIS A 211 8.35 11.28 7.92
C HIS A 211 7.21 10.38 7.45
N GLU A 212 6.00 10.76 7.83
CA GLU A 212 4.78 10.10 7.39
C GLU A 212 4.52 10.39 5.90
N LEU A 213 4.31 9.32 5.12
CA LEU A 213 3.80 9.44 3.76
C LEU A 213 2.30 9.21 3.78
N ARG A 214 1.52 10.25 3.46
CA ARG A 214 0.07 10.17 3.38
C ARG A 214 -0.40 10.14 1.93
N VAL A 215 -1.28 9.20 1.61
CA VAL A 215 -2.07 9.18 0.38
C VAL A 215 -3.53 9.22 0.76
N ARG A 216 -4.27 10.17 0.19
CA ARG A 216 -5.72 10.28 0.37
C ARG A 216 -6.43 9.79 -0.90
N LEU A 217 -7.50 9.05 -0.70
CA LEU A 217 -8.37 8.53 -1.73
C LEU A 217 -9.80 8.93 -1.41
N ASP A 218 -10.39 9.75 -2.27
CA ASP A 218 -11.76 10.22 -2.12
C ASP A 218 -12.74 9.25 -2.78
N ALA A 219 -13.94 9.12 -2.20
CA ALA A 219 -15.04 8.29 -2.71
C ALA A 219 -15.74 8.96 -3.91
N SER A 220 -14.99 9.27 -4.97
CA SER A 220 -15.57 9.80 -6.21
C SER A 220 -16.54 8.78 -6.82
N PRO A 221 -17.57 9.20 -7.57
CA PRO A 221 -18.51 8.27 -8.19
C PRO A 221 -17.82 7.21 -9.05
N SER A 222 -16.84 7.61 -9.88
CA SER A 222 -16.04 6.70 -10.71
C SER A 222 -15.23 5.71 -9.87
N PHE A 223 -14.70 6.13 -8.72
CA PHE A 223 -13.96 5.23 -7.85
C PHE A 223 -14.86 4.22 -7.16
N VAL A 224 -16.04 4.66 -6.71
CA VAL A 224 -17.05 3.77 -6.13
C VAL A 224 -17.54 2.74 -7.16
N GLU A 225 -17.78 3.13 -8.42
CA GLU A 225 -18.12 2.20 -9.52
C GLU A 225 -17.01 1.16 -9.72
N PHE A 226 -15.74 1.61 -9.78
CA PHE A 226 -14.60 0.70 -9.88
C PHE A 226 -14.53 -0.31 -8.72
N VAL A 227 -14.72 0.15 -7.48
CA VAL A 227 -14.68 -0.70 -6.28
C VAL A 227 -15.82 -1.73 -6.28
N ARG A 228 -17.00 -1.38 -6.84
CA ARG A 228 -18.10 -2.33 -7.07
C ARG A 228 -17.82 -3.37 -8.14
N GLY A 229 -16.79 -3.15 -8.96
CA GLY A 229 -16.52 -3.94 -10.15
C GLY A 229 -17.48 -3.66 -11.31
N GLU A 230 -18.15 -2.52 -11.25
CA GLU A 230 -18.94 -2.00 -12.36
C GLU A 230 -17.95 -1.42 -13.39
N ASN A 231 -18.17 -1.69 -14.67
CA ASN A 231 -17.45 -0.92 -15.69
C ASN A 231 -17.88 0.53 -15.54
N PRO A 232 -16.95 1.52 -15.57
CA PRO A 232 -17.33 2.91 -15.49
C PRO A 232 -18.41 3.15 -16.53
N THR A 233 -19.58 3.60 -16.09
CA THR A 233 -20.62 3.94 -17.04
C THR A 233 -20.00 4.96 -17.98
N SER A 234 -20.05 4.71 -19.29
CA SER A 234 -19.53 5.65 -20.28
C SER A 234 -20.41 6.90 -20.29
N GLY A 235 -20.29 7.72 -19.25
CA GLY A 235 -20.94 9.00 -19.10
C GLY A 235 -19.97 10.06 -19.59
N ALA A 236 -20.15 10.48 -20.83
CA ALA A 236 -19.58 11.66 -21.45
C ALA A 236 -18.07 11.88 -21.24
N ARG A 237 -17.28 11.43 -22.22
CA ARG A 237 -16.02 12.12 -22.54
C ARG A 237 -16.36 13.59 -22.86
N PRO A 238 -15.78 14.59 -22.18
CA PRO A 238 -15.52 15.87 -22.86
C PRO A 238 -14.50 15.68 -23.99
#